data_AF-A0A6M8VSF3-F1
#
_entry.id   AF-A0A6M8VSF3-F1
#
_cell.length_a   1.000
_cell.length_b   1.000
_cell.length_c   1.000
_cell.angle_alpha   90.00
_cell.angle_beta   90.00
_cell.angle_gamma   90.00
#
_symmetry.space_group_name_H-M   'P 1'
#
loop_
_entity.id
_entity.type
_entity.pdbx_description
1 polymer ?
#
loop_
_entity_poly.entity_id
_entity_poly.type
_entity_poly.pdbx_seq_one_letter_code
_entity_poly.pdbx_strand_id
1 'polypeptide(L)'
;MENHTSSLLPAVFAALFAGMGTLLASEEKLTWRIVVGRALSSAALGAAAGAIFLWFPNAPTAALVGVAASLASLGTSGLEKLLQLVAKK
;
A
#
# COMPACT_ATOMS: atom_id res chain seq x y z
N MET A 1 11.17 14.65 24.04
CA MET A 1 10.29 15.36 23.09
C MET A 1 10.71 14.91 21.70
N GLU A 2 10.27 13.73 21.26
CA GLU A 2 10.61 13.21 19.93
C GLU A 2 10.06 14.17 18.86
N ASN A 3 10.86 14.49 17.85
CA ASN A 3 10.46 15.32 16.73
C ASN A 3 9.37 14.59 15.91
N HIS A 4 8.10 14.81 16.26
CA HIS A 4 6.94 14.26 15.55
C HIS A 4 6.86 14.69 14.06
N THR A 5 7.66 15.68 13.65
CA THR A 5 7.84 16.07 12.24
C THR A 5 8.69 15.07 11.45
N SER A 6 9.57 14.31 12.09
CA SER A 6 10.47 13.35 11.44
C SER A 6 9.87 11.97 11.22
N SER A 7 8.73 11.63 11.82
CA SER A 7 8.06 10.33 11.66
C SER A 7 7.14 10.27 10.44
N LEU A 8 6.55 11.40 10.04
CA LEU A 8 5.66 11.48 8.87
C LEU A 8 6.44 11.61 7.56
N LEU A 9 7.56 12.34 7.58
CA LEU A 9 8.46 12.51 6.43
C LEU A 9 8.83 11.20 5.71
N PRO A 10 9.35 10.16 6.41
CA PRO A 10 9.69 8.89 5.75
C PRO A 10 8.46 8.15 5.22
N ALA A 11 7.30 8.26 5.88
CA ALA A 11 6.06 7.65 5.41
C ALA A 11 5.54 8.32 4.12
N VAL A 12 5.64 9.65 4.04
CA VAL A 12 5.29 10.42 2.82
C VAL A 12 6.23 10.05 1.68
N PHE A 13 7.54 9.98 1.92
CA PHE A 13 8.49 9.55 0.90
C PHE A 13 8.21 8.12 0.42
N ALA A 14 7.94 7.18 1.34
CA ALA A 14 7.60 5.81 0.98
C ALA A 14 6.33 5.73 0.11
N ALA A 15 5.29 6.49 0.46
CA ALA A 15 4.06 6.57 -0.33
C ALA A 15 4.31 7.18 -1.72
N LEU A 16 5.15 8.20 -1.81
CA LEU A 16 5.49 8.87 -3.06
C LEU A 16 6.29 7.94 -3.99
N PHE A 17 7.30 7.24 -3.48
CA PHE A 17 8.06 6.25 -4.24
C PHE A 17 7.18 5.05 -4.66
N ALA A 18 6.30 4.56 -3.79
CA ALA A 18 5.37 3.49 -4.13
C ALA A 18 4.40 3.91 -5.24
N GLY A 19 3.80 5.11 -5.13
CA GLY A 19 2.93 5.67 -6.15
C GLY A 19 3.66 5.84 -7.49
N MET A 20 4.88 6.36 -7.45
CA MET A 20 5.72 6.53 -8.65
C MET A 20 6.06 5.18 -9.30
N GLY A 21 6.37 4.14 -8.50
CA GLY A 21 6.57 2.78 -8.99
C GLY A 21 5.31 2.20 -9.65
N THR A 22 4.12 2.42 -9.07
CA THR A 22 2.87 1.96 -9.69
C THR A 22 2.53 2.69 -10.98
N LEU A 23 2.86 3.98 -11.10
CA LEU A 23 2.72 4.74 -12.35
C LEU A 23 3.66 4.23 -13.43
N LEU A 24 4.90 3.89 -13.07
CA LEU A 24 5.90 3.38 -14.00
C LEU A 24 5.59 1.96 -14.48
N ALA A 25 4.95 1.14 -13.64
CA ALA A 25 4.57 -0.22 -13.96
C ALA A 25 3.21 -0.35 -14.68
N SER A 26 2.38 0.70 -14.71
CA SER A 26 1.00 0.61 -15.21
C SER A 26 0.86 1.24 -16.60
N GLU A 27 0.59 0.42 -17.63
CA GLU A 27 0.24 0.86 -19.00
C GLU A 27 -1.24 1.29 -19.16
N GLU A 28 -2.02 1.25 -18.07
CA GLU A 28 -3.47 1.48 -18.12
C GLU A 28 -3.80 2.99 -18.20
N LYS A 29 -4.78 3.38 -19.03
CA LYS A 29 -5.31 4.76 -19.03
C LYS A 29 -5.85 5.06 -17.63
N LEU A 30 -5.11 5.89 -16.88
CA LEU A 30 -5.52 6.38 -15.57
C LEU A 30 -6.83 7.17 -15.70
N THR A 31 -7.96 6.48 -15.55
CA THR A 31 -9.26 7.10 -15.40
C THR A 31 -9.55 7.30 -13.92
N TRP A 32 -10.25 8.38 -13.59
CA TRP A 32 -10.57 8.75 -12.20
C TRP A 32 -11.20 7.60 -11.40
N ARG A 33 -12.00 6.74 -12.06
CA ARG A 33 -12.65 5.56 -11.45
C ARG A 33 -11.63 4.51 -10.98
N ILE A 34 -10.55 4.29 -11.75
CA ILE A 34 -9.49 3.31 -11.40
C ILE A 34 -8.63 3.85 -10.26
N VAL A 35 -8.31 5.14 -10.28
CA VAL A 35 -7.52 5.79 -9.23
C VAL A 35 -8.21 5.65 -7.87
N VAL A 36 -9.51 5.95 -7.80
CA VAL A 36 -10.30 5.82 -6.57
C VAL A 36 -10.39 4.35 -6.13
N GLY A 37 -10.60 3.41 -7.06
CA GLY A 37 -10.65 1.99 -6.74
C GLY A 37 -9.34 1.43 -6.19
N ARG A 38 -8.20 1.79 -6.78
CA ARG A 38 -6.86 1.41 -6.28
C ARG A 38 -6.56 2.06 -4.93
N ALA A 39 -6.90 3.33 -4.76
CA ALA A 39 -6.69 4.03 -3.50
C ALA A 39 -7.49 3.39 -2.35
N LEU A 40 -8.75 3.03 -2.59
CA LEU A 40 -9.59 2.37 -1.58
C LEU A 40 -9.07 0.97 -1.24
N SER A 41 -8.64 0.22 -2.26
CA SER A 41 -8.07 -1.12 -2.08
C SER A 41 -6.74 -1.07 -1.32
N SER A 42 -5.85 -0.13 -1.65
CA SER A 42 -4.58 0.02 -0.94
C SER A 42 -4.77 0.55 0.48
N ALA A 43 -5.76 1.42 0.71
CA ALA A 43 -6.12 1.88 2.04
C ALA A 43 -6.65 0.73 2.90
N ALA A 44 -7.50 -0.14 2.36
CA ALA A 44 -8.00 -1.33 3.07
C ALA A 44 -6.85 -2.31 3.40
N LEU A 45 -5.96 -2.56 2.45
CA LEU A 45 -4.77 -3.41 2.64
C LEU A 45 -3.79 -2.79 3.64
N GLY A 46 -3.58 -1.48 3.60
CA GLY A 46 -2.75 -0.74 4.54
C GLY A 46 -3.32 -0.76 5.95
N ALA A 47 -4.64 -0.60 6.09
CA ALA A 47 -5.33 -0.76 7.37
C ALA A 47 -5.21 -2.19 7.92
N ALA A 48 -5.31 -3.21 7.05
CA ALA A 48 -5.08 -4.60 7.44
C ALA A 48 -3.63 -4.86 7.88
N ALA A 49 -2.65 -4.28 7.20
CA ALA A 49 -1.24 -4.35 7.61
C ALA A 49 -1.01 -3.66 8.97
N GLY A 50 -1.69 -2.54 9.23
CA GLY A 50 -1.70 -1.89 10.54
C GLY A 50 -2.32 -2.74 11.64
N ALA A 51 -3.33 -3.55 11.32
CA ALA A 51 -3.93 -4.48 12.28
C ALA A 51 -2.98 -5.65 12.63
N ILE A 52 -2.20 -6.13 11.66
CA ILE A 52 -1.15 -7.15 11.91
C ILE A 52 -0.05 -6.60 12.84
N PHE A 53 0.20 -5.29 12.81
CA PHE A 53 1.18 -4.67 13.69
C PHE A 53 0.83 -4.78 15.18
N LEU A 54 -0.46 -4.90 15.52
CA LEU A 54 -0.91 -5.12 16.91
C LEU A 54 -0.37 -6.43 17.51
N TRP A 55 0.06 -7.38 16.67
CA TRP A 55 0.66 -8.65 17.13
C TRP A 55 2.17 -8.56 17.37
N PHE A 56 2.87 -7.55 16.82
CA PHE A 56 4.33 -7.40 16.92
C PHE A 56 4.73 -5.98 17.36
N PRO A 57 4.49 -5.61 18.64
CA PRO A 57 4.64 -4.23 19.11
C PRO A 57 6.10 -3.72 19.21
N ASN A 58 7.11 -4.59 19.15
CA ASN A 58 8.53 -4.22 19.33
C ASN A 58 9.35 -4.19 18.02
N ALA A 59 8.70 -4.26 16.86
CA ALA A 59 9.42 -4.22 15.59
C ALA A 59 9.87 -2.78 15.23
N PRO A 60 11.08 -2.61 14.65
CA PRO A 60 11.57 -1.29 14.24
C PRO A 60 10.68 -0.68 13.14
N THR A 61 10.38 0.63 13.24
CA THR A 61 9.47 1.36 12.34
C THR A 61 9.81 1.23 10.86
N ALA A 62 11.10 1.16 10.51
CA ALA A 62 11.55 0.93 9.14
C ALA A 62 11.14 -0.46 8.60
N ALA A 63 11.20 -1.51 9.43
CA ALA A 63 10.78 -2.85 9.05
C ALA A 63 9.27 -2.92 8.85
N LEU A 64 8.50 -2.19 9.66
CA LEU A 64 7.04 -2.10 9.53
C LEU A 64 6.59 -1.43 8.25
N VAL A 65 7.24 -0.33 7.88
CA VAL A 65 6.97 0.35 6.61
C VAL A 65 7.29 -0.58 5.44
N GLY A 66 8.39 -1.33 5.50
CA GLY A 66 8.75 -2.32 4.47
C GLY A 66 7.75 -3.48 4.36
N VAL A 67 7.29 -4.02 5.49
CA VAL A 67 6.27 -5.09 5.51
C VAL A 67 4.93 -4.56 5.01
N ALA A 68 4.48 -3.40 5.47
CA ALA A 68 3.24 -2.79 5.01
C ALA A 68 3.28 -2.47 3.50
N ALA A 69 4.40 -1.94 2.99
CA ALA A 69 4.57 -1.64 1.57
C ALA A 69 4.58 -2.92 0.72
N SER A 70 5.25 -3.98 1.17
CA SER A 70 5.26 -5.25 0.46
C SER A 70 3.88 -5.92 0.46
N LEU A 71 3.15 -5.89 1.59
CA LEU A 71 1.77 -6.39 1.70
C LEU A 71 0.79 -5.59 0.83
N ALA A 72 0.93 -4.26 0.78
CA ALA A 72 0.11 -3.41 -0.08
C ALA A 72 0.37 -3.68 -1.58
N SER A 73 1.64 -3.85 -1.96
CA SER A 73 2.04 -4.16 -3.34
C SER A 73 1.57 -5.56 -3.78
N LEU A 74 1.81 -6.57 -2.95
CA LEU A 74 1.34 -7.94 -3.16
C LEU A 74 -0.19 -8.03 -3.15
N GLY A 75 -0.85 -7.33 -2.23
CA GLY A 75 -2.31 -7.30 -2.12
C GLY A 75 -2.97 -6.67 -3.34
N THR A 76 -2.39 -5.61 -3.91
CA THR A 76 -2.88 -5.01 -5.16
C THR A 76 -2.80 -6.01 -6.32
N SER A 77 -1.67 -6.71 -6.45
CA SER A 77 -1.47 -7.73 -7.49
C SER A 77 -2.34 -8.97 -7.29
N GLY A 78 -2.56 -9.37 -6.04
CA GLY A 78 -3.42 -10.49 -5.65
C GLY A 78 -4.91 -10.19 -5.86
N LEU A 79 -5.36 -8.97 -5.53
CA LEU A 79 -6.72 -8.51 -5.83
C LEU A 79 -6.98 -8.50 -7.33
N GLU A 80 -6.01 -8.04 -8.12
CA GLU A 80 -6.13 -8.00 -9.58
C GLU A 80 -6.32 -9.41 -10.17
N LYS A 81 -5.54 -10.39 -9.69
CA LYS A 81 -5.73 -11.81 -10.06
C LYS A 81 -7.04 -12.40 -9.55
N LEU A 82 -7.45 -12.09 -8.32
CA LEU A 82 -8.74 -12.56 -7.77
C LEU A 82 -9.92 -12.00 -8.56
N LEU A 83 -9.89 -10.71 -8.89
CA LEU A 83 -10.92 -10.07 -9.72
C LEU A 83 -10.96 -10.67 -11.12
N GLN A 84 -9.81 -10.94 -11.75
CA GLN A 84 -9.77 -11.65 -13.04
C GLN A 84 -10.37 -13.06 -12.94
N LEU A 85 -10.12 -13.79 -11.84
CA LEU A 85 -10.69 -15.12 -11.62
C LEU A 85 -12.22 -15.07 -11.43
N VAL A 86 -12.73 -14.08 -10.70
CA VAL A 86 -14.17 -13.91 -10.46
C VAL A 86 -14.90 -13.39 -11.69
N ALA A 87 -14.28 -12.50 -12.47
CA ALA A 87 -14.88 -11.91 -13.67
C ALA A 87 -14.86 -12.82 -14.91
N LYS A 88 -14.08 -13.91 -14.90
CA LYS A 88 -14.07 -14.91 -15.98
C LYS A 88 -15.22 -15.93 -15.88
N LYS A 89 -16.27 -15.63 -15.12
CA LYS A 89 -17.48 -16.46 -14.99
C LYS A 89 -18.66 -15.76 -15.64
#